data_AF-A0A1E8CJZ1-F1
#
_entry.id   AF-A0A1E8CJZ1-F1
#
_cell.length_a   1.000
_cell.length_b   1.000
_cell.length_c   1.000
_cell.angle_alpha   90.00
_cell.angle_beta   90.00
_cell.angle_gamma   90.00
#
_symmetry.space_group_name_H-M   'P 1'
#
loop_
_entity.id
_entity.type
_entity.pdbx_description
1 polymer ?
#
loop_
_entity_poly.entity_id
_entity_poly.type
_entity_poly.pdbx_seq_one_letter_code
_entity_poly.pdbx_strand_id
1 'polypeptide(L)'
;MLMLAGCASSRVLSEWPETVPEQSIFLQAYQQDLDNQAQQSDVEYLTWVVRFYEGWEMMATGWNDMTPVVLSDLSPQQSEQVAEMRDNLGVLIAAEWAKDNDERIIDTRMLSLWGGVMVAALDPEVRIDAIALITDDVERLLAGELAPARINDARYTERLPIVLD
;
A
#
# COMPACT_ATOMS: atom_id res chain seq x y z
N MET A 1 37.14 -18.85 -14.72
CA MET A 1 35.96 -18.62 -13.84
C MET A 1 35.54 -17.17 -14.08
N LEU A 2 34.55 -16.95 -14.94
CA LEU A 2 34.00 -15.61 -15.13
C LEU A 2 33.02 -15.35 -13.97
N MET A 3 33.36 -14.41 -13.10
CA MET A 3 32.42 -13.80 -12.18
C MET A 3 31.72 -12.68 -12.94
N LEU A 4 30.49 -12.89 -13.39
CA LEU A 4 29.62 -11.79 -13.82
C LEU A 4 29.05 -11.16 -12.56
N ALA A 5 29.74 -10.16 -12.01
CA ALA A 5 29.12 -9.18 -11.15
C ALA A 5 28.24 -8.31 -12.05
N GLY A 6 26.97 -8.70 -12.20
CA GLY A 6 25.96 -7.84 -12.79
C GLY A 6 25.77 -6.65 -11.84
N CYS A 7 26.36 -5.51 -12.17
CA CYS A 7 25.94 -4.24 -11.58
C CYS A 7 24.52 -3.97 -12.10
N ALA A 8 23.50 -4.44 -11.36
CA ALA A 8 22.17 -3.90 -11.46
C ALA A 8 22.27 -2.44 -11.00
N SER A 9 22.58 -1.54 -11.94
CA SER A 9 22.67 -0.12 -11.69
C SER A 9 21.24 0.38 -11.50
N SER A 10 20.73 0.29 -10.27
CA SER A 10 19.40 0.76 -9.95
C SER A 10 19.28 2.25 -10.27
N ARG A 11 18.35 2.60 -11.14
CA ARG A 11 18.06 3.96 -11.57
C ARG A 11 17.07 4.58 -10.58
N VAL A 12 17.46 5.74 -10.10
CA VAL A 12 16.66 6.59 -9.22
C VAL A 12 15.89 7.56 -10.13
N LEU A 13 14.60 7.77 -9.88
CA LEU A 13 13.85 8.87 -10.51
C LEU A 13 14.44 10.21 -10.05
N SER A 14 14.79 11.08 -10.99
CA SER A 14 15.38 12.38 -10.68
C SER A 14 14.41 13.35 -10.00
N GLU A 15 13.12 13.18 -10.24
CA GLU A 15 12.04 14.00 -9.69
C GLU A 15 11.15 13.10 -8.83
N TRP A 16 11.54 12.91 -7.56
CA TRP A 16 10.75 12.17 -6.58
C TRP A 16 9.85 13.14 -5.80
N PRO A 17 8.52 12.93 -5.72
CA PRO A 17 7.64 13.83 -5.00
C PRO A 17 7.89 13.81 -3.49
N GLU A 18 7.83 14.98 -2.84
CA GLU A 18 7.93 15.11 -1.37
C GLU A 18 6.73 14.51 -0.62
N THR A 19 5.64 14.27 -1.35
CA THR A 19 4.38 13.66 -0.89
C THR A 19 4.47 12.13 -0.81
N VAL A 20 5.55 11.53 -1.29
CA VAL A 20 5.78 10.08 -1.29
C VAL A 20 6.93 9.77 -0.32
N PRO A 21 6.87 8.68 0.48
CA PRO A 21 7.98 8.29 1.34
C PRO A 21 9.29 8.13 0.59
N GLU A 22 10.41 8.12 1.33
CA GLU A 22 11.74 8.11 0.74
C GLU A 22 11.90 7.02 -0.32
N GLN A 23 12.33 7.42 -1.51
CA GLN A 23 12.51 6.52 -2.66
C GLN A 23 13.40 5.30 -2.37
N SER A 24 14.38 5.48 -1.48
CA SER A 24 15.31 4.43 -1.03
C SER A 24 14.59 3.22 -0.45
N ILE A 25 13.46 3.43 0.25
CA ILE A 25 12.63 2.37 0.84
C ILE A 25 12.12 1.44 -0.26
N PHE A 26 11.52 2.03 -1.30
CA PHE A 26 10.93 1.27 -2.40
C PHE A 26 11.99 0.66 -3.31
N LEU A 27 13.09 1.38 -3.55
CA LEU A 27 14.20 0.87 -4.34
C LEU A 27 14.84 -0.36 -3.66
N GLN A 28 14.98 -0.34 -2.33
CA GLN A 28 15.47 -1.49 -1.58
C GLN A 28 14.52 -2.69 -1.70
N ALA A 29 13.20 -2.46 -1.59
CA ALA A 29 12.20 -3.52 -1.77
C ALA A 29 12.31 -4.15 -3.18
N TYR A 30 12.38 -3.33 -4.23
CA TYR A 30 12.55 -3.80 -5.61
C TYR A 30 13.85 -4.60 -5.80
N GLN A 31 14.97 -4.13 -5.26
CA GLN A 31 16.27 -4.79 -5.40
C GLN A 31 16.31 -6.19 -4.75
N GLN A 32 15.45 -6.44 -3.76
CA GLN A 32 15.34 -7.75 -3.10
C GLN A 32 14.41 -8.72 -3.82
N ASP A 33 13.59 -8.23 -4.76
CA ASP A 33 12.61 -9.00 -5.50
C ASP A 33 13.13 -9.36 -6.90
N LEU A 34 13.76 -10.53 -7.02
CA LEU A 34 14.34 -10.99 -8.28
C LEU A 34 13.29 -11.37 -9.32
N ASP A 35 12.11 -11.81 -8.87
CA ASP A 35 11.03 -12.22 -9.75
C ASP A 35 10.41 -10.97 -10.41
N ASN A 36 10.13 -9.92 -9.63
CA ASN A 36 9.67 -8.65 -10.19
C ASN A 36 10.72 -7.98 -11.10
N GLN A 37 12.00 -8.06 -10.75
CA GLN A 37 13.10 -7.57 -11.60
C GLN A 37 13.18 -8.27 -12.97
N ALA A 38 12.65 -9.49 -13.08
CA ALA A 38 12.59 -10.21 -14.35
C ALA A 38 11.47 -9.69 -15.27
N GLN A 39 10.42 -9.08 -14.70
CA GLN A 39 9.23 -8.62 -15.42
C GLN A 39 9.21 -7.11 -15.68
N GLN A 40 9.74 -6.32 -14.75
CA GLN A 40 9.56 -4.87 -14.70
C GLN A 40 10.89 -4.19 -14.36
N SER A 41 11.14 -2.99 -14.91
CA SER A 41 12.28 -2.17 -14.50
C SER A 41 12.03 -1.39 -13.20
N ASP A 42 13.11 -0.97 -12.53
CA ASP A 42 13.04 -0.11 -11.34
C ASP A 42 12.31 1.21 -11.61
N VAL A 43 12.56 1.85 -12.76
CA VAL A 43 11.89 3.09 -13.17
C VAL A 43 10.38 2.89 -13.29
N GLU A 44 9.94 1.76 -13.89
CA GLU A 44 8.52 1.44 -14.01
C GLU A 44 7.88 1.18 -12.64
N TYR A 45 8.53 0.36 -11.81
CA TYR A 45 8.10 0.08 -10.44
C TYR A 45 7.95 1.37 -9.61
N LEU A 46 8.98 2.22 -9.61
CA LEU A 46 8.98 3.49 -8.88
C LEU A 46 7.92 4.46 -9.40
N THR A 47 7.62 4.42 -10.70
CA THR A 47 6.51 5.20 -11.28
C THR A 47 5.17 4.73 -10.72
N TRP A 48 4.96 3.42 -10.56
CA TRP A 48 3.74 2.87 -9.96
C TRP A 48 3.61 3.18 -8.48
N VAL A 49 4.72 3.22 -7.74
CA VAL A 49 4.73 3.72 -6.35
C VAL A 49 4.21 5.15 -6.28
N VAL A 50 4.72 6.06 -7.14
CA VAL A 50 4.25 7.44 -7.17
C VAL A 50 2.74 7.51 -7.49
N ARG A 51 2.28 6.73 -8.47
CA ARG A 51 0.84 6.66 -8.83
C ARG A 51 -0.04 6.13 -7.71
N PHE A 52 0.46 5.22 -6.88
CA PHE A 52 -0.29 4.76 -5.71
C PHE A 52 -0.54 5.91 -4.73
N TYR A 53 0.48 6.73 -4.46
CA TYR A 53 0.36 7.83 -3.51
C TYR A 53 -0.41 9.04 -4.03
N GLU A 54 -0.13 9.47 -5.26
CA GLU A 54 -0.66 10.71 -5.83
C GLU A 54 -1.88 10.51 -6.75
N GLY A 55 -2.21 9.26 -7.07
CA GLY A 55 -3.20 8.96 -8.10
C GLY A 55 -2.66 9.20 -9.51
N TRP A 56 -3.52 8.97 -10.51
CA TRP A 56 -3.21 9.12 -11.94
C TRP A 56 -4.49 9.12 -12.78
N GLU A 57 -4.37 9.27 -14.10
CA GLU A 57 -5.51 9.48 -15.01
C GLU A 57 -6.67 8.47 -14.82
N MET A 58 -6.36 7.18 -14.62
CA MET A 58 -7.40 6.14 -14.46
C MET A 58 -7.89 5.96 -13.00
N MET A 59 -7.10 6.38 -12.01
CA MET A 59 -7.45 6.31 -10.59
C MET A 59 -6.97 7.62 -9.96
N ALA A 60 -7.79 8.67 -10.10
CA ALA A 60 -7.39 10.04 -9.78
C ALA A 60 -7.17 10.26 -8.27
N THR A 61 -7.75 9.42 -7.43
CA THR A 61 -7.61 9.49 -5.97
C THR A 61 -6.50 8.53 -5.53
N GLY A 62 -5.41 9.09 -5.00
CA GLY A 62 -4.29 8.32 -4.44
C GLY A 62 -4.42 8.07 -2.94
N TRP A 63 -3.44 7.37 -2.37
CA TRP A 63 -3.33 7.16 -0.92
C TRP A 63 -3.35 8.48 -0.13
N ASN A 64 -2.68 9.51 -0.66
CA ASN A 64 -2.59 10.82 -0.02
C ASN A 64 -3.93 11.55 0.03
N ASP A 65 -4.85 11.26 -0.89
CA ASP A 65 -6.20 11.82 -0.89
C ASP A 65 -7.16 11.02 -0.01
N MET A 66 -6.99 9.69 0.03
CA MET A 66 -7.92 8.80 0.74
C MET A 66 -7.74 8.82 2.25
N THR A 67 -6.51 8.93 2.74
CA THR A 67 -6.19 8.65 4.14
C THR A 67 -6.29 9.81 5.14
N PRO A 68 -6.31 11.11 4.77
CA PRO A 68 -6.55 12.18 5.72
C PRO A 68 -7.87 12.05 6.50
N VAL A 69 -8.91 11.46 5.88
CA VAL A 69 -10.22 11.24 6.53
C VAL A 69 -10.11 10.32 7.75
N VAL A 70 -9.17 9.37 7.73
CA VAL A 70 -8.95 8.40 8.82
C VAL A 70 -8.47 9.12 10.09
N LEU A 71 -7.78 10.26 9.94
CA LEU A 71 -7.28 11.08 11.05
C LEU A 71 -8.29 12.12 11.54
N SER A 72 -9.40 12.34 10.82
CA SER A 72 -10.37 13.38 11.19
C SER A 72 -11.03 13.05 12.54
N ASP A 73 -11.23 14.08 13.36
CA ASP A 73 -11.92 14.02 14.66
C ASP A 73 -11.27 13.11 15.71
N LEU A 74 -10.01 12.70 15.51
CA LEU A 74 -9.22 11.98 16.51
C LEU A 74 -8.62 12.94 17.55
N SER A 75 -8.46 12.48 18.79
CA SER A 75 -7.63 13.21 19.77
C SER A 75 -6.16 13.23 19.32
N PRO A 76 -5.32 14.17 19.81
CA PRO A 76 -3.92 14.25 19.39
C PRO A 76 -3.14 12.93 19.57
N GLN A 77 -3.37 12.23 20.68
CA GLN A 77 -2.73 10.94 20.95
C GLN A 77 -3.18 9.85 19.97
N GLN A 78 -4.49 9.77 19.68
CA GLN A 78 -5.01 8.83 18.69
C GLN A 78 -4.51 9.17 17.28
N SER A 79 -4.45 10.46 16.95
CA SER A 79 -3.97 10.92 15.64
C SER A 79 -2.51 10.53 15.39
N GLU A 80 -1.64 10.63 16.40
CA GLU A 80 -0.23 10.22 16.27
C GLU A 80 -0.11 8.73 16.02
N GLN A 81 -0.80 7.91 16.82
CA GLN A 81 -0.80 6.45 16.66
C GLN A 81 -1.34 6.02 15.30
N VAL A 82 -2.47 6.58 14.86
CA VAL A 82 -3.10 6.24 13.58
C VAL A 82 -2.27 6.74 12.41
N ALA A 83 -1.59 7.88 12.54
CA ALA A 83 -0.70 8.38 11.49
C ALA A 83 0.47 7.42 11.24
N GLU A 84 1.09 6.90 12.30
CA GLU A 84 2.16 5.90 12.16
C GLU A 84 1.67 4.62 11.48
N MET A 85 0.50 4.11 11.89
CA MET A 85 -0.11 2.92 11.28
C MET A 85 -0.44 3.14 9.81
N ARG A 86 -1.01 4.31 9.47
CA ARG A 86 -1.31 4.72 8.10
C ARG A 86 -0.04 4.80 7.26
N ASP A 87 1.02 5.40 7.77
CA ASP A 87 2.25 5.60 7.01
C ASP A 87 2.93 4.26 6.71
N ASN A 88 3.02 3.39 7.72
CA ASN A 88 3.53 2.04 7.55
C ASN A 88 2.67 1.22 6.57
N LEU A 89 1.35 1.29 6.69
CA LEU A 89 0.43 0.59 5.80
C LEU A 89 0.58 1.04 4.34
N GLY A 90 0.68 2.36 4.12
CA GLY A 90 0.90 2.92 2.78
C GLY A 90 2.17 2.37 2.14
N VAL A 91 3.27 2.29 2.91
CA VAL A 91 4.55 1.75 2.41
C VAL A 91 4.42 0.28 2.01
N LEU A 92 3.81 -0.55 2.87
CA LEU A 92 3.65 -1.98 2.61
C LEU A 92 2.80 -2.23 1.35
N ILE A 93 1.67 -1.53 1.24
CA ILE A 93 0.78 -1.66 0.10
C ILE A 93 1.46 -1.17 -1.17
N ALA A 94 2.10 0.01 -1.14
CA ALA A 94 2.77 0.58 -2.31
C ALA A 94 3.89 -0.32 -2.82
N ALA A 95 4.71 -0.86 -1.91
CA ALA A 95 5.83 -1.73 -2.26
C ALA A 95 5.39 -3.04 -2.93
N GLU A 96 4.23 -3.56 -2.54
CA GLU A 96 3.68 -4.78 -3.14
C GLU A 96 2.89 -4.49 -4.42
N TRP A 97 1.96 -3.53 -4.39
CA TRP A 97 1.02 -3.28 -5.47
C TRP A 97 1.70 -2.72 -6.73
N ALA A 98 2.83 -2.02 -6.57
CA ALA A 98 3.59 -1.41 -7.66
C ALA A 98 4.39 -2.41 -8.51
N LYS A 99 4.54 -3.65 -8.04
CA LYS A 99 5.14 -4.75 -8.80
C LYS A 99 4.33 -5.04 -10.08
N ASP A 100 4.92 -5.83 -10.96
CA ASP A 100 4.21 -6.37 -12.11
C ASP A 100 2.97 -7.17 -11.69
N ASN A 101 1.93 -7.16 -12.54
CA ASN A 101 0.67 -7.82 -12.25
C ASN A 101 0.81 -9.33 -12.05
N ASP A 102 1.78 -9.97 -12.70
CA ASP A 102 2.00 -11.41 -12.61
C ASP A 102 2.71 -11.81 -11.31
N GLU A 103 3.36 -10.86 -10.63
CA GLU A 103 4.15 -11.11 -9.42
C GLU A 103 3.47 -10.61 -8.13
N ARG A 104 2.62 -9.58 -8.23
CA ARG A 104 1.99 -8.96 -7.04
C ARG A 104 0.91 -9.82 -6.40
N ILE A 105 0.87 -9.79 -5.08
CA ILE A 105 -0.17 -10.43 -4.25
C ILE A 105 -1.32 -9.44 -4.00
N ILE A 106 -1.02 -8.16 -3.80
CA ILE A 106 -2.02 -7.10 -3.60
C ILE A 106 -2.46 -6.57 -4.96
N ASP A 107 -3.73 -6.78 -5.29
CA ASP A 107 -4.34 -6.32 -6.54
C ASP A 107 -5.13 -5.02 -6.37
N THR A 108 -5.53 -4.41 -7.49
CA THR A 108 -6.34 -3.18 -7.49
C THR A 108 -7.72 -3.36 -6.83
N ARG A 109 -8.29 -4.56 -6.83
CA ARG A 109 -9.58 -4.84 -6.18
C ARG A 109 -9.44 -4.74 -4.65
N MET A 110 -8.34 -5.24 -4.08
CA MET A 110 -8.04 -5.06 -2.65
C MET A 110 -7.88 -3.57 -2.31
N LEU A 111 -7.17 -2.80 -3.14
CA LEU A 111 -7.07 -1.35 -2.92
C LEU A 111 -8.43 -0.66 -2.88
N SER A 112 -9.30 -0.97 -3.85
CA SER A 112 -10.66 -0.41 -3.89
C SER A 112 -11.48 -0.81 -2.67
N LEU A 113 -11.37 -2.07 -2.22
CA LEU A 113 -12.04 -2.54 -1.02
C LEU A 113 -11.56 -1.81 0.23
N TRP A 114 -10.25 -1.70 0.44
CA TRP A 114 -9.69 -0.99 1.60
C TRP A 114 -10.01 0.50 1.58
N GLY A 115 -10.00 1.13 0.40
CA GLY A 115 -10.51 2.50 0.22
C GLY A 115 -11.97 2.63 0.67
N GLY A 116 -12.84 1.71 0.23
CA GLY A 116 -14.23 1.65 0.66
C GLY A 116 -14.40 1.45 2.17
N VAL A 117 -13.61 0.56 2.78
CA VAL A 117 -13.60 0.33 4.23
C VAL A 117 -13.21 1.60 4.99
N MET A 118 -12.16 2.31 4.57
CA MET A 118 -11.73 3.55 5.20
C MET A 118 -12.78 4.67 5.07
N VAL A 119 -13.48 4.75 3.93
CA VAL A 119 -14.56 5.73 3.72
C VAL A 119 -15.81 5.40 4.53
N ALA A 120 -16.15 4.11 4.66
CA ALA A 120 -17.32 3.65 5.41
C ALA A 120 -17.14 3.73 6.94
N ALA A 121 -15.90 3.81 7.43
CA ALA A 121 -15.60 3.99 8.85
C ALA A 121 -15.87 5.44 9.30
N LEU A 122 -17.10 5.72 9.71
CA LEU A 122 -17.52 7.08 10.07
C LEU A 122 -17.08 7.50 11.48
N ASP A 123 -17.14 6.58 12.45
CA ASP A 123 -16.82 6.88 13.84
C ASP A 123 -15.29 6.80 14.11
N PRO A 124 -14.72 7.69 14.94
CA PRO A 124 -13.30 7.68 15.31
C PRO A 124 -12.75 6.31 15.74
N GLU A 125 -13.46 5.59 16.60
CA GLU A 125 -13.05 4.26 17.07
C GLU A 125 -13.06 3.23 15.92
N VAL A 126 -14.08 3.30 15.06
CA VAL A 126 -14.20 2.41 13.89
C VAL A 126 -13.11 2.68 12.86
N ARG A 127 -12.63 3.93 12.71
CA ARG A 127 -11.49 4.27 11.85
C ARG A 127 -10.19 3.65 12.34
N ILE A 128 -9.97 3.67 13.66
CA ILE A 128 -8.81 3.04 14.30
C ILE A 128 -8.87 1.52 14.08
N ASP A 129 -10.01 0.90 14.33
CA ASP A 129 -10.20 -0.54 14.15
C ASP A 129 -10.08 -0.95 12.67
N ALA A 130 -10.57 -0.12 11.75
CA ALA A 130 -10.46 -0.35 10.32
C ALA A 130 -9.00 -0.36 9.86
N ILE A 131 -8.22 0.64 10.25
CA ILE A 131 -6.82 0.70 9.84
C ILE A 131 -6.01 -0.43 10.49
N ALA A 132 -6.26 -0.76 11.76
CA ALA A 132 -5.66 -1.90 12.43
C ALA A 132 -5.94 -3.22 11.70
N LEU A 133 -7.19 -3.46 11.32
CA LEU A 133 -7.60 -4.68 10.62
C LEU A 133 -6.97 -4.77 9.23
N ILE A 134 -6.91 -3.67 8.48
CA ILE A 134 -6.27 -3.65 7.17
C ILE A 134 -4.76 -3.89 7.32
N THR A 135 -4.11 -3.31 8.33
CA THR A 135 -2.70 -3.55 8.62
C THR A 135 -2.42 -5.03 8.91
N ASP A 136 -3.16 -5.67 9.83
CA ASP A 136 -3.03 -7.11 10.12
C ASP A 136 -3.21 -7.95 8.85
N ASP A 137 -4.21 -7.60 8.03
CA ASP A 137 -4.50 -8.33 6.80
C ASP A 137 -3.37 -8.20 5.78
N VAL A 138 -2.82 -7.01 5.56
CA VAL A 138 -1.69 -6.78 4.65
C VAL A 138 -0.48 -7.55 5.12
N GLU A 139 -0.11 -7.46 6.40
CA GLU A 139 1.04 -8.18 6.96
C GLU A 139 0.90 -9.70 6.77
N ARG A 140 -0.27 -10.26 7.07
CA ARG A 140 -0.53 -11.69 6.93
C ARG A 140 -0.62 -12.14 5.48
N LEU A 141 -1.07 -11.27 4.58
CA LEU A 141 -1.13 -11.56 3.15
C LEU A 141 0.29 -11.62 2.57
N LEU A 142 1.15 -10.67 2.92
CA LEU A 142 2.57 -10.65 2.53
C LEU A 142 3.38 -11.78 3.18
N ALA A 143 3.01 -12.21 4.38
CA ALA A 143 3.60 -13.39 5.04
C ALA A 143 3.08 -14.73 4.48
N GLY A 144 2.09 -14.73 3.58
CA GLY A 144 1.47 -15.93 3.04
C GLY A 144 0.55 -16.67 4.02
N GLU A 145 0.20 -16.04 5.14
CA GLU A 145 -0.68 -16.57 6.18
C GLU A 145 -2.17 -16.31 5.91
N LEU A 146 -2.47 -15.36 5.00
CA LEU A 146 -3.82 -15.01 4.57
C LEU A 146 -3.92 -15.09 3.06
N ALA A 147 -4.76 -16.00 2.56
CA ALA A 147 -4.98 -16.15 1.13
C ALA A 147 -5.70 -14.91 0.53
N PRO A 148 -5.28 -14.42 -0.65
CA PRO A 148 -5.91 -13.27 -1.33
C PRO A 148 -7.43 -13.32 -1.43
N ALA A 149 -8.00 -14.50 -1.70
CA ALA A 149 -9.46 -14.69 -1.81
C ALA A 149 -10.24 -14.45 -0.50
N ARG A 150 -9.55 -14.39 0.65
CA ARG A 150 -10.15 -14.06 1.94
C ARG A 150 -10.30 -12.57 2.17
N ILE A 151 -9.64 -11.72 1.38
CA ILE A 151 -9.83 -10.27 1.39
C ILE A 151 -11.08 -9.95 0.56
N ASN A 152 -12.22 -9.79 1.21
CA ASN A 152 -13.52 -9.52 0.60
C ASN A 152 -14.44 -8.77 1.58
N ASP A 153 -15.57 -8.27 1.09
CA ASP A 153 -16.48 -7.39 1.84
C ASP A 153 -17.00 -8.04 3.13
N ALA A 154 -17.31 -9.33 3.10
CA ALA A 154 -17.77 -10.08 4.27
C ALA A 154 -16.70 -10.07 5.38
N ARG A 155 -15.41 -10.13 5.03
CA ARG A 155 -14.34 -10.05 6.02
C ARG A 155 -14.44 -8.79 6.88
N TYR A 156 -14.70 -7.66 6.24
CA TYR A 156 -14.73 -6.36 6.91
C TYR A 156 -16.09 -6.06 7.55
N THR A 157 -17.19 -6.35 6.88
CA THR A 157 -18.55 -6.11 7.41
C THR A 157 -18.94 -7.03 8.58
N GLU A 158 -18.30 -8.20 8.71
CA GLU A 158 -18.47 -9.08 9.89
C GLU A 158 -17.65 -8.64 11.11
N ARG A 159 -16.60 -7.83 10.90
CA ARG A 159 -15.61 -7.46 11.95
C ARG A 159 -15.69 -6.00 12.36
N LEU A 160 -16.24 -5.16 11.50
CA LEU A 160 -16.40 -3.72 11.71
C LEU A 160 -17.89 -3.37 11.56
N PRO A 161 -18.39 -2.41 12.35
CA PRO A 161 -19.77 -1.92 12.23
C PRO A 161 -19.92 -0.96 11.04
N ILE A 162 -19.59 -1.42 9.83
CA ILE A 162 -19.64 -0.65 8.58
C ILE A 162 -20.58 -1.30 7.56
N VAL A 163 -21.01 -0.52 6.58
CA VAL A 163 -21.73 -0.99 5.40
C VAL A 163 -20.89 -0.66 4.17
N LEU A 164 -20.65 -1.66 3.33
CA LEU A 164 -19.99 -1.49 2.03
C LEU A 164 -21.04 -1.62 0.94
N ASP A 165 -20.97 -0.75 -0.07
CA ASP A 165 -21.89 -0.68 -1.21
C ASP A 165 -21.50 -1.64 -2.35
#